data_AF-A0A7R6XYY1-F1
#
_entry.id   AF-A0A7R6XYY1-F1
#
_cell.length_a   1.000
_cell.length_b   1.000
_cell.length_c   1.000
_cell.angle_alpha   90.00
_cell.angle_beta   90.00
_cell.angle_gamma   90.00
#
_symmetry.space_group_name_H-M   'P 1'
#
loop_
_entity.id
_entity.type
_entity.pdbx_description
1 polymer ?
#
loop_
_entity_poly.entity_id
_entity_poly.type
_entity_poly.pdbx_seq_one_letter_code
_entity_poly.pdbx_strand_id
1 'polypeptide(L)'
;MSQSGRSSRTIVVDGVPLPDVLDETMIRGVVHGFYDEIRRDDLLAPIFRDRIEPDKWPQHLAKMCDFWSATLLRTSRYDGRPLPPHLAIAGLGVAHFRRWLKLFRTTVRRICPPEVATLFMDRALRIAHSFRLAIAFNRGETTIGIEPIAEKDL
;
A
#
# COMPACT_ATOMS: atom_id res chain seq x y z
N MET A 1 -18.54 -26.46 -32.50
CA MET A 1 -18.55 -25.03 -32.17
C MET A 1 -19.44 -24.82 -30.96
N SER A 2 -18.89 -24.38 -29.83
CA SER A 2 -19.65 -23.77 -28.74
C SER A 2 -18.64 -23.03 -27.85
N GLN A 3 -18.59 -21.71 -28.03
CA GLN A 3 -17.75 -20.82 -27.26
C GLN A 3 -18.34 -20.67 -25.86
N SER A 4 -17.60 -21.07 -24.84
CA SER A 4 -17.92 -20.69 -23.46
C SER A 4 -17.44 -19.25 -23.26
N GLY A 5 -18.35 -18.29 -23.47
CA GLY A 5 -18.13 -16.90 -23.15
C GLY A 5 -18.02 -16.75 -21.64
N ARG A 6 -16.79 -16.63 -21.12
CA ARG A 6 -16.55 -16.23 -19.74
C ARG A 6 -17.08 -14.82 -19.58
N SER A 7 -18.23 -14.66 -18.95
CA SER A 7 -18.81 -13.36 -18.63
C SER A 7 -17.79 -12.56 -17.81
N SER A 8 -17.18 -11.55 -18.44
CA SER A 8 -16.27 -10.62 -17.77
C SER A 8 -17.12 -9.73 -16.87
N ARG A 9 -17.33 -10.15 -15.63
CA ARG A 9 -17.86 -9.26 -14.60
C ARG A 9 -16.77 -8.28 -14.27
N THR A 10 -16.89 -7.05 -14.78
CA THR A 10 -16.07 -5.92 -14.39
C THR A 10 -16.04 -5.83 -12.86
N ILE A 11 -14.89 -6.12 -12.26
CA ILE A 11 -14.71 -6.00 -10.82
C ILE A 11 -14.66 -4.50 -10.53
N VAL A 12 -15.62 -3.99 -9.77
CA VAL A 12 -15.63 -2.58 -9.35
C VAL A 12 -15.01 -2.48 -7.97
N VAL A 13 -13.89 -1.73 -7.84
CA VAL A 13 -13.21 -1.46 -6.57
C VAL A 13 -13.42 0.02 -6.22
N ASP A 14 -14.04 0.29 -5.07
CA ASP A 14 -14.35 1.65 -4.59
C ASP A 14 -15.10 2.52 -5.63
N GLY A 15 -15.94 1.91 -6.47
CA GLY A 15 -16.72 2.61 -7.50
C GLY A 15 -16.03 2.73 -8.86
N VAL A 16 -14.77 2.30 -8.99
CA VAL A 16 -14.00 2.36 -10.24
C VAL A 16 -13.89 0.96 -10.86
N PRO A 17 -14.20 0.79 -12.16
CA PRO A 17 -13.89 -0.42 -12.90
C PRO A 17 -12.41 -0.77 -12.78
N LEU A 18 -12.09 -2.00 -12.36
CA LEU A 18 -10.73 -2.50 -12.36
C LEU A 18 -10.22 -2.50 -13.81
N PRO A 19 -9.12 -1.79 -14.13
CA PRO A 19 -8.53 -1.84 -15.44
C PRO A 19 -8.09 -3.28 -15.73
N ASP A 20 -8.44 -3.80 -16.92
CA ASP A 20 -8.05 -5.15 -17.34
C ASP A 20 -6.52 -5.36 -17.33
N VAL A 21 -5.77 -4.25 -17.33
CA VAL A 21 -4.29 -4.23 -17.32
C VAL A 21 -3.68 -4.41 -15.93
N LEU A 22 -4.43 -4.29 -14.82
CA LEU A 22 -3.88 -4.52 -13.49
C LEU A 22 -3.85 -6.02 -13.19
N ASP A 23 -2.66 -6.58 -13.05
CA ASP A 23 -2.43 -7.99 -12.76
C ASP A 23 -1.41 -8.21 -11.61
N GLU A 24 -1.14 -9.48 -11.33
CA GLU A 24 -0.18 -9.87 -10.29
C GLU A 24 1.26 -9.49 -10.60
N THR A 25 1.63 -9.46 -11.89
CA THR A 25 2.95 -9.05 -12.35
C THR A 25 3.20 -7.59 -12.00
N MET A 26 2.20 -6.74 -12.27
CA MET A 26 2.27 -5.31 -11.99
C MET A 26 2.30 -5.04 -10.47
N ILE A 27 1.48 -5.74 -9.68
CA ILE A 27 1.54 -5.66 -8.21
C ILE A 27 2.93 -6.01 -7.70
N ARG A 28 3.51 -7.13 -8.18
CA ARG A 28 4.86 -7.53 -7.80
C ARG A 28 5.88 -6.45 -8.19
N GLY A 29 5.77 -5.89 -9.39
CA GLY A 29 6.63 -4.80 -9.84
C GLY A 29 6.58 -3.58 -8.92
N VAL A 30 5.38 -3.13 -8.57
CA VAL A 30 5.15 -2.01 -7.64
C VAL A 30 5.73 -2.31 -6.26
N VAL A 31 5.43 -3.48 -5.69
CA VAL A 31 5.89 -3.85 -4.34
C VAL A 31 7.41 -3.89 -4.29
N HIS A 32 8.05 -4.64 -5.20
CA HIS A 32 9.51 -4.75 -5.20
C HIS A 32 10.19 -3.40 -5.47
N GLY A 33 9.73 -2.67 -6.48
CA GLY A 33 10.28 -1.35 -6.80
C GLY A 33 10.12 -0.36 -5.65
N PHE A 34 9.01 -0.41 -4.92
CA PHE A 34 8.76 0.47 -3.79
C PHE A 34 9.66 0.14 -2.60
N TYR A 35 9.79 -1.14 -2.24
CA TYR A 35 10.63 -1.55 -1.12
C TYR A 35 12.13 -1.35 -1.40
N ASP A 36 12.53 -1.38 -2.66
CA ASP A 36 13.86 -0.96 -3.08
C ASP A 36 14.12 0.53 -2.77
N GLU A 37 13.17 1.43 -3.02
CA GLU A 37 13.29 2.84 -2.62
C GLU A 37 13.31 2.98 -1.09
N ILE A 38 12.43 2.27 -0.38
CA ILE A 38 12.36 2.29 1.09
C ILE A 38 13.68 1.92 1.75
N ARG A 39 14.37 0.89 1.24
CA ARG A 39 15.64 0.42 1.80
C ARG A 39 16.78 1.42 1.63
N ARG A 40 16.65 2.38 0.71
CA ARG A 40 17.62 3.46 0.44
C ARG A 40 17.23 4.78 1.09
N ASP A 41 16.06 4.84 1.72
CA ASP A 41 15.52 6.07 2.29
C ASP A 41 16.03 6.33 3.71
N ASP A 42 16.62 7.49 3.96
CA ASP A 42 17.22 7.80 5.27
C ASP A 42 16.20 7.86 6.42
N LEU A 43 14.95 8.23 6.15
CA LEU A 43 13.90 8.32 7.16
C LEU A 43 13.21 6.98 7.41
N LEU A 44 12.93 6.22 6.35
CA LEU A 44 12.14 4.99 6.44
C LEU A 44 13.01 3.74 6.61
N ALA A 45 14.18 3.66 5.99
CA ALA A 45 15.03 2.48 6.06
C ALA A 45 15.36 2.06 7.51
N PRO A 46 15.65 2.97 8.47
CA PRO A 46 15.85 2.57 9.87
C PRO A 46 14.66 1.80 10.46
N ILE A 47 13.42 2.25 10.23
CA ILE A 47 12.20 1.61 10.78
C ILE A 47 12.06 0.17 10.31
N PHE A 48 12.38 -0.09 9.04
CA PHE A 48 12.30 -1.41 8.44
C PHE A 48 13.48 -2.30 8.85
N ARG A 49 14.70 -1.75 8.93
CA ARG A 49 15.87 -2.51 9.43
C ARG A 49 15.67 -3.00 10.85
N ASP A 50 15.05 -2.20 11.72
CA ASP A 50 14.78 -2.57 13.10
C ASP A 50 13.72 -3.69 13.24
N ARG A 51 13.00 -4.03 12.16
CA ARG A 51 11.84 -4.94 12.19
C ARG A 51 11.94 -6.13 11.26
N ILE A 52 12.82 -6.08 10.27
CA ILE A 52 12.95 -7.10 9.23
C ILE A 52 14.41 -7.49 9.13
N GLU A 53 14.70 -8.68 9.66
CA GLU A 53 16.01 -9.29 9.52
C GLU A 53 16.39 -9.47 8.03
N PRO A 54 17.68 -9.37 7.68
CA PRO A 54 18.14 -9.46 6.29
C PRO A 54 17.62 -10.68 5.51
N ASP A 55 17.50 -11.85 6.16
CA ASP A 55 17.00 -13.09 5.56
C ASP A 55 15.47 -13.15 5.41
N LYS A 56 14.73 -12.26 6.09
CA LYS A 56 13.26 -12.23 6.08
C LYS A 56 12.66 -11.31 5.01
N TRP A 57 13.49 -10.57 4.27
CA TRP A 57 13.03 -9.70 3.19
C TRP A 57 12.20 -10.42 2.12
N PRO A 58 12.59 -11.60 1.59
CA PRO A 58 11.77 -12.31 0.61
C PRO A 58 10.37 -12.64 1.12
N GLN A 59 10.25 -13.07 2.38
CA GLN A 59 8.96 -13.36 3.01
C GLN A 59 8.12 -12.10 3.18
N HIS A 60 8.74 -10.98 3.60
CA HIS A 60 8.05 -9.71 3.73
C HIS A 60 7.49 -9.22 2.39
N LEU A 61 8.30 -9.26 1.33
CA LEU A 61 7.89 -8.85 -0.01
C LEU A 61 6.75 -9.71 -0.56
N ALA A 62 6.79 -11.02 -0.35
CA ALA A 62 5.69 -11.92 -0.72
C ALA A 62 4.38 -11.53 0.00
N LYS A 63 4.44 -11.32 1.31
CA LYS A 63 3.29 -10.87 2.11
C LYS A 63 2.72 -9.53 1.63
N MET A 64 3.58 -8.61 1.18
CA MET A 64 3.15 -7.31 0.64
C MET A 64 2.53 -7.43 -0.75
N CYS A 65 2.99 -8.37 -1.58
CA CYS A 65 2.30 -8.69 -2.84
C CYS A 65 0.89 -9.24 -2.55
N ASP A 66 0.76 -10.18 -1.62
CA ASP A 66 -0.54 -10.73 -1.24
C ASP A 66 -1.46 -9.65 -0.65
N PHE A 67 -0.94 -8.75 0.19
CA PHE A 67 -1.68 -7.61 0.71
C PHE A 67 -2.26 -6.74 -0.40
N TRP A 68 -1.44 -6.32 -1.36
CA TRP A 68 -1.90 -5.46 -2.45
C TRP A 68 -2.83 -6.17 -3.43
N SER A 69 -2.63 -7.47 -3.65
CA SER A 69 -3.55 -8.30 -4.44
C SER A 69 -4.92 -8.45 -3.77
N ALA A 70 -4.97 -8.76 -2.47
CA ALA A 70 -6.24 -8.79 -1.75
C ALA A 70 -6.93 -7.42 -1.75
N THR A 71 -6.13 -6.36 -1.67
CA THR A 71 -6.59 -4.97 -1.62
C THR A 71 -7.20 -4.49 -2.93
N LEU A 72 -6.54 -4.74 -4.07
CA LEU A 72 -6.94 -4.19 -5.38
C LEU A 72 -7.60 -5.22 -6.29
N LEU A 73 -7.16 -6.47 -6.26
CA LEU A 73 -7.72 -7.56 -7.07
C LEU A 73 -8.77 -8.38 -6.32
N ARG A 74 -9.00 -8.09 -5.03
CA ARG A 74 -9.95 -8.81 -4.16
C ARG A 74 -9.68 -10.32 -4.05
N THR A 75 -8.41 -10.72 -4.14
CA THR A 75 -8.02 -12.10 -3.86
C THR A 75 -8.10 -12.41 -2.37
N SER A 76 -8.12 -13.70 -2.01
CA SER A 76 -8.13 -14.16 -0.61
C SER A 76 -6.73 -14.50 -0.10
N ARG A 77 -5.66 -13.98 -0.71
CA ARG A 77 -4.27 -14.39 -0.40
C ARG A 77 -3.67 -13.74 0.84
N TYR A 78 -4.30 -12.69 1.36
CA TYR A 78 -3.84 -11.99 2.56
C TYR A 78 -4.81 -12.20 3.73
N ASP A 79 -4.36 -12.92 4.74
CA ASP A 79 -5.06 -13.21 5.99
C ASP A 79 -4.54 -12.36 7.18
N GLY A 80 -3.53 -11.52 6.93
CA GLY A 80 -2.87 -10.73 7.94
C GLY A 80 -3.70 -9.56 8.45
N ARG A 81 -3.31 -9.04 9.63
CA ARG A 81 -3.83 -7.77 10.16
C ARG A 81 -2.77 -6.70 9.93
N PRO A 82 -3.01 -5.71 9.04
CA PRO A 82 -1.96 -4.77 8.67
C PRO A 82 -1.74 -3.70 9.73
N LEU A 83 -2.74 -3.37 10.56
CA LEU A 83 -2.65 -2.31 11.57
C LEU A 83 -1.74 -2.63 12.78
N PRO A 84 -1.83 -3.81 13.44
CA PRO A 84 -1.09 -4.06 14.69
C PRO A 84 0.44 -3.83 14.61
N PRO A 85 1.16 -4.24 13.54
CA PRO A 85 2.58 -3.92 13.41
C PRO A 85 2.89 -2.42 13.40
N HIS A 86 1.98 -1.58 12.88
CA HIS A 86 2.16 -0.13 12.83
C HIS A 86 1.92 0.54 14.18
N LEU A 87 1.01 0.00 15.02
CA LEU A 87 0.79 0.47 16.38
C LEU A 87 2.01 0.26 17.28
N ALA A 88 2.77 -0.82 17.02
CA ALA A 88 4.00 -1.16 17.75
C ALA A 88 5.23 -0.32 17.34
N ILE A 89 5.08 0.65 16.43
CA ILE A 89 6.17 1.51 15.99
C ILE A 89 6.20 2.79 16.83
N ALA A 90 7.14 2.84 17.77
CA ALA A 90 7.46 4.06 18.51
C ALA A 90 7.91 5.16 17.54
N GLY A 91 7.42 6.39 17.74
CA GLY A 91 7.78 7.54 16.90
C GLY A 91 7.17 7.55 15.48
N LEU A 92 6.41 6.53 15.08
CA LEU A 92 5.69 6.56 13.80
C LEU A 92 4.69 7.73 13.79
N GLY A 93 4.73 8.55 12.75
CA GLY A 93 4.05 9.84 12.71
C GLY A 93 3.92 10.40 11.30
N VAL A 94 3.33 11.59 11.16
CA VAL A 94 2.92 12.15 9.86
C VAL A 94 4.07 12.28 8.86
N ALA A 95 5.27 12.64 9.30
CA ALA A 95 6.45 12.76 8.43
C ALA A 95 6.77 11.43 7.73
N HIS A 96 6.71 10.32 8.47
CA HIS A 96 6.94 8.96 7.94
C HIS A 96 5.87 8.58 6.91
N PHE A 97 4.59 8.81 7.21
CA PHE A 97 3.50 8.54 6.26
C PHE A 97 3.62 9.37 4.98
N ARG A 98 3.94 10.67 5.10
CA ARG A 98 4.18 11.53 3.91
C ARG A 98 5.34 11.02 3.07
N ARG A 99 6.46 10.64 3.72
CA ARG A 99 7.62 10.10 3.00
C ARG A 99 7.29 8.77 2.30
N TRP A 100 6.58 7.88 2.99
CA TRP A 100 6.15 6.59 2.45
C TRP A 100 5.26 6.80 1.21
N LEU A 101 4.25 7.68 1.32
CA LEU A 101 3.33 7.99 0.23
C LEU A 101 4.03 8.66 -0.96
N LYS A 102 5.03 9.51 -0.71
CA LYS A 102 5.81 10.15 -1.78
C LYS A 102 6.63 9.13 -2.59
N LEU A 103 7.32 8.22 -1.90
CA LEU A 103 8.07 7.14 -2.56
C LEU A 103 7.12 6.18 -3.29
N PHE A 104 5.98 5.87 -2.68
CA PHE A 104 4.97 5.01 -3.29
C PHE A 104 4.40 5.64 -4.57
N ARG A 105 4.00 6.92 -4.51
CA ARG A 105 3.52 7.69 -5.67
C ARG A 105 4.52 7.69 -6.82
N THR A 106 5.79 7.94 -6.50
CA THR A 106 6.87 7.94 -7.50
C THR A 106 7.01 6.56 -8.15
N THR A 107 6.91 5.50 -7.37
CA THR A 107 7.00 4.12 -7.85
C THR A 107 5.83 3.75 -8.74
N VAL A 108 4.59 3.98 -8.30
CA VAL A 108 3.39 3.58 -9.06
C VAL A 108 3.26 4.38 -10.35
N ARG A 109 3.60 5.67 -10.35
CA ARG A 109 3.59 6.49 -11.59
C ARG A 109 4.69 6.09 -12.58
N ARG A 110 5.79 5.51 -12.09
CA ARG A 110 6.87 4.99 -12.93
C ARG A 110 6.52 3.65 -13.58
N ILE A 111 5.77 2.80 -12.87
CA ILE A 111 5.54 1.40 -13.28
C ILE A 111 4.18 1.22 -13.97
N CYS A 112 3.16 1.93 -13.51
CA CYS A 112 1.78 1.68 -13.89
C CYS A 112 1.26 2.72 -14.88
N PRO A 113 0.29 2.34 -15.74
CA PRO A 113 -0.55 3.30 -16.44
C PRO A 113 -1.25 4.28 -15.47
N PRO A 114 -1.57 5.51 -15.89
CA PRO A 114 -2.14 6.55 -15.00
C PRO A 114 -3.37 6.10 -14.21
N GLU A 115 -4.28 5.35 -14.83
CA GLU A 115 -5.51 4.84 -14.21
C GLU A 115 -5.20 3.82 -13.10
N VAL A 116 -4.20 2.96 -13.29
CA VAL A 116 -3.79 1.99 -12.27
C VAL A 116 -3.02 2.68 -11.15
N ALA A 117 -2.13 3.63 -11.49
CA ALA A 117 -1.41 4.43 -10.50
C ALA A 117 -2.39 5.17 -9.56
N THR A 118 -3.48 5.71 -10.12
CA THR A 118 -4.55 6.38 -9.36
C THR A 118 -5.21 5.41 -8.37
N LEU A 119 -5.55 4.18 -8.79
CA LEU A 119 -6.14 3.18 -7.88
C LEU A 119 -5.24 2.82 -6.69
N PHE A 120 -3.94 2.64 -6.94
CA PHE A 120 -2.96 2.41 -5.89
C PHE A 120 -2.90 3.59 -4.92
N MET A 121 -2.84 4.81 -5.44
CA MET A 121 -2.73 6.03 -4.63
C MET A 121 -3.98 6.27 -3.79
N ASP A 122 -5.16 6.20 -4.38
CA ASP A 122 -6.44 6.36 -3.69
C ASP A 122 -6.54 5.42 -2.48
N ARG A 123 -6.15 4.16 -2.69
CA ARG A 123 -6.17 3.16 -1.62
C ARG A 123 -5.09 3.40 -0.58
N ALA A 124 -3.87 3.73 -0.99
CA ALA A 124 -2.77 4.03 -0.08
C ALA A 124 -3.09 5.22 0.85
N LEU A 125 -3.68 6.28 0.31
CA LEU A 125 -4.06 7.49 1.06
C LEU A 125 -5.13 7.18 2.11
N ARG A 126 -6.15 6.38 1.75
CA ARG A 126 -7.19 5.92 2.69
C ARG A 126 -6.60 5.08 3.83
N ILE A 127 -5.73 4.12 3.50
CA ILE A 127 -5.05 3.28 4.51
C ILE A 127 -4.18 4.14 5.43
N ALA A 128 -3.37 5.04 4.87
CA ALA A 128 -2.50 5.91 5.64
C ALA A 128 -3.28 6.81 6.60
N HIS A 129 -4.41 7.37 6.16
CA HIS A 129 -5.28 8.16 7.03
C HIS A 129 -5.88 7.31 8.16
N SER A 130 -6.43 6.14 7.84
CA SER A 130 -6.98 5.20 8.84
C SER A 130 -5.93 4.78 9.88
N PHE A 131 -4.70 4.49 9.46
CA PHE A 131 -3.63 4.11 10.39
C PHE A 131 -3.20 5.27 11.27
N ARG A 132 -3.11 6.49 10.72
CA ARG A 132 -2.79 7.69 11.52
C ARG A 132 -3.83 7.93 12.63
N LEU A 133 -5.12 7.79 12.31
CA LEU A 133 -6.20 7.89 13.31
C LEU A 133 -6.07 6.80 14.38
N ALA A 134 -5.85 5.55 13.98
CA ALA A 134 -5.72 4.43 14.90
C ALA A 134 -4.48 4.54 15.80
N ILE A 135 -3.35 5.02 15.27
CA ILE A 135 -2.12 5.24 16.03
C ILE A 135 -2.34 6.33 17.09
N ALA A 136 -2.93 7.47 16.71
CA ALA A 136 -3.21 8.55 17.64
C ALA A 136 -4.15 8.09 18.76
N PHE A 137 -5.24 7.40 18.41
CA PHE A 137 -6.15 6.80 19.38
C PHE A 137 -5.44 5.83 20.33
N ASN A 138 -4.62 4.91 19.79
CA ASN A 138 -3.87 3.95 20.59
C ASN A 138 -2.85 4.60 21.55
N ARG A 139 -2.41 5.83 21.26
CA ARG A 139 -1.49 6.61 22.11
C ARG A 139 -2.21 7.55 23.07
N GLY A 140 -3.55 7.61 23.05
CA GLY A 140 -4.32 8.58 23.83
C GLY A 140 -4.17 10.03 23.34
N GLU A 141 -3.72 10.21 22.09
CA GLU A 141 -3.60 11.52 21.45
C GLU A 141 -4.97 11.94 20.86
N THR A 142 -5.19 13.25 20.73
CA THR A 142 -6.40 13.75 20.05
C THR A 142 -6.39 13.36 18.57
N THR A 143 -7.50 12.82 18.09
CA THR A 143 -7.74 12.59 16.66
C THR A 143 -8.32 13.82 15.96
N ILE A 144 -8.82 14.79 16.73
CA ILE A 144 -9.34 16.06 16.22
C ILE A 144 -8.16 16.84 15.63
N GLY A 145 -8.22 17.09 14.32
CA GLY A 145 -7.16 17.76 13.55
C GLY A 145 -6.22 16.82 12.78
N ILE A 146 -6.43 15.50 12.84
CA ILE A 146 -5.73 14.57 11.94
C ILE A 146 -6.41 14.59 10.58
N GLU A 147 -5.96 15.48 9.71
CA GLU A 147 -6.48 15.59 8.36
C GLU A 147 -5.89 14.52 7.41
N PRO A 148 -6.67 14.09 6.38
CA PRO A 148 -6.15 13.30 5.28
C PRO A 148 -4.96 13.99 4.61
N ILE A 149 -3.94 13.21 4.24
CA ILE A 149 -2.85 13.72 3.40
C ILE A 149 -3.40 13.77 1.98
N ALA A 150 -3.35 14.93 1.32
CA ALA A 150 -3.76 15.03 -0.08
C ALA A 150 -2.58 14.67 -1.00
N GLU A 151 -2.85 13.98 -2.11
CA GLU A 151 -1.79 13.57 -3.05
C GLU A 151 -1.02 14.75 -3.63
N LYS A 152 -1.71 15.89 -3.86
CA LYS A 152 -1.11 17.14 -4.35
C LYS A 152 -0.04 17.72 -3.43
N ASP A 153 -0.04 17.33 -2.15
CA ASP A 153 0.91 17.84 -1.15
C ASP A 153 2.14 16.92 -0.97
N LEU A 154 2.20 15.78 -1.67
CA LEU A 154 3.31 14.82 -1.60
C LEU A 154 4.50 15.24 -2.47
#